data_AF-A0AAD2HL20-F1
#
_entry.id   AF-A0AAD2HL20-F1
#
_cell.length_a   1.000
_cell.length_b   1.000
_cell.length_c   1.000
_cell.angle_alpha   90.00
_cell.angle_beta   90.00
_cell.angle_gamma   90.00
#
_symmetry.space_group_name_H-M   'P 1'
#
loop_
_entity.id
_entity.type
_entity.pdbx_description
1 polymer ?
#
loop_
_entity_poly.entity_id
_entity_poly.type
_entity_poly.pdbx_seq_one_letter_code
_entity_poly.pdbx_strand_id
1 'polypeptide(L)'
;MMLTLPVLCVLLGLVSSVLSSVPTRAISLDIDGGPVGFQPAVKRVAQPVPGSVIARSSLTNAQRLARGLPPLPPSRRRSGQAAKARRSNSPPVSRSGIIAVSGPGVQGYLTQGQNQFQHFGVSSSKTNAFTVTINVDSSVLSASEMDIGVAVGTGFPLMGATFGVLSEGTANSLAVGSFNYAYIQSTSHTDPDSTPQYVGSSYPTSEPSESAIWTYNAVTNTLSPQWINPDGSQPATVLAYVGSSNAIIITGDYAAFSGSFATTSGPVTFTFQPSA
;
A
#
# COMPACT_ATOMS: atom_id res chain seq x y z
N MET A 1 30.74 -2.60 -60.50
CA MET A 1 30.12 -3.75 -59.81
C MET A 1 28.93 -3.20 -59.03
N MET A 2 27.75 -3.22 -59.63
CA MET A 2 26.51 -2.65 -59.07
C MET A 2 25.85 -3.70 -58.19
N LEU A 3 25.60 -3.38 -56.92
CA LEU A 3 24.83 -4.21 -56.00
C LEU A 3 23.47 -3.56 -55.78
N THR A 4 22.45 -4.29 -56.24
CA THR A 4 21.02 -3.99 -56.16
C THR A 4 20.48 -4.33 -54.77
N LEU A 5 19.76 -3.39 -54.15
CA LEU A 5 18.99 -3.59 -52.91
C LEU A 5 17.59 -4.11 -53.23
N PRO A 6 17.05 -5.12 -52.52
CA PRO A 6 15.66 -5.53 -52.68
C PRO A 6 14.73 -4.73 -51.75
N VAL A 7 13.59 -4.36 -52.33
CA VAL A 7 12.43 -3.70 -51.73
C VAL A 7 11.72 -4.68 -50.79
N LEU A 8 11.54 -4.29 -49.52
CA LEU A 8 10.76 -5.04 -48.53
C LEU A 8 9.34 -4.45 -48.46
N CYS A 9 8.37 -5.16 -49.05
CA CYS A 9 6.94 -4.86 -48.91
C CYS A 9 6.46 -5.25 -47.51
N VAL A 10 5.89 -4.29 -46.77
CA VAL A 10 5.20 -4.53 -45.50
C VAL A 10 3.69 -4.63 -45.77
N LEU A 11 3.13 -5.81 -45.54
CA LEU A 11 1.69 -6.08 -45.55
C LEU A 11 1.05 -5.48 -44.27
N LEU A 12 0.05 -4.61 -44.43
CA LEU A 12 -0.85 -4.19 -43.35
C LEU A 12 -1.92 -5.28 -43.13
N GLY A 13 -1.89 -5.93 -41.97
CA GLY A 13 -2.95 -6.81 -41.49
C GLY A 13 -4.00 -6.03 -40.69
N LEU A 14 -5.25 -6.07 -41.14
CA LEU A 14 -6.45 -5.59 -40.43
C LEU A 14 -6.73 -6.48 -39.21
N VAL A 15 -6.74 -5.89 -38.00
CA VAL A 15 -7.17 -6.56 -36.78
C VAL A 15 -8.68 -6.35 -36.61
N SER A 16 -9.46 -7.44 -36.69
CA SER A 16 -10.88 -7.45 -36.34
C SER A 16 -11.04 -7.58 -34.82
N SER A 17 -11.68 -6.59 -34.19
CA SER A 17 -12.05 -6.65 -32.78
C SER A 17 -13.34 -7.44 -32.59
N VAL A 18 -13.24 -8.63 -31.98
CA VAL A 18 -14.39 -9.41 -31.52
C VAL A 18 -14.75 -8.94 -30.11
N LEU A 19 -15.89 -8.28 -29.95
CA LEU A 19 -16.49 -7.97 -28.66
C LEU A 19 -17.00 -9.29 -28.04
N SER A 20 -16.34 -9.76 -26.98
CA SER A 20 -16.87 -10.85 -26.15
C SER A 20 -17.67 -10.24 -25.00
N SER A 21 -18.96 -10.54 -24.97
CA SER A 21 -19.87 -10.14 -23.88
C SER A 21 -19.67 -11.07 -22.68
N VAL A 22 -19.33 -10.50 -21.51
CA VAL A 22 -19.26 -11.23 -20.24
C VAL A 22 -20.68 -11.53 -19.75
N PRO A 23 -21.04 -12.80 -19.45
CA PRO A 23 -22.35 -13.13 -18.90
C PRO A 23 -22.45 -12.71 -17.42
N THR A 24 -23.43 -11.86 -17.12
CA THR A 24 -23.82 -11.49 -15.76
C THR A 24 -24.43 -12.69 -15.03
N ARG A 25 -23.79 -13.14 -13.94
CA ARG A 25 -24.34 -14.17 -13.06
C ARG A 25 -25.38 -13.54 -12.12
N ALA A 26 -26.66 -13.89 -12.30
CA ALA A 26 -27.69 -13.60 -11.32
C ALA A 26 -27.57 -14.58 -10.15
N ILE A 27 -27.44 -14.07 -8.93
CA ILE A 27 -27.51 -14.86 -7.70
C ILE A 27 -28.99 -14.97 -7.35
N SER A 28 -29.55 -16.19 -7.43
CA SER A 28 -30.87 -16.50 -6.89
C SER A 28 -30.76 -16.60 -5.37
N LEU A 29 -31.48 -15.74 -4.66
CA LEU A 29 -31.62 -15.83 -3.21
C LEU A 29 -32.76 -16.82 -2.93
N ASP A 30 -32.42 -18.05 -2.60
CA ASP A 30 -33.37 -19.08 -2.21
C ASP A 30 -33.73 -18.85 -0.73
N ILE A 31 -34.89 -18.23 -0.48
CA ILE A 31 -35.48 -18.12 0.85
C ILE A 31 -36.42 -19.31 1.01
N ASP A 32 -35.84 -20.44 1.43
CA ASP A 32 -36.60 -21.63 1.74
C ASP A 32 -37.31 -21.42 3.09
N GLY A 33 -38.63 -21.19 3.00
CA GLY A 33 -39.52 -20.92 4.13
C GLY A 33 -39.84 -22.19 4.92
N GLY A 34 -38.94 -22.57 5.82
CA GLY A 34 -39.21 -23.60 6.84
C GLY A 34 -39.76 -23.00 8.15
N PRO A 35 -40.81 -23.57 8.78
CA PRO A 35 -41.31 -23.09 10.06
C PRO A 35 -40.29 -23.36 11.18
N VAL A 36 -39.72 -22.29 11.74
CA VAL A 36 -38.84 -22.35 12.90
C VAL A 36 -39.67 -22.67 14.14
N GLY A 37 -39.69 -23.94 14.53
CA GLY A 37 -40.29 -24.39 15.79
C GLY A 37 -39.49 -23.89 16.99
N PHE A 38 -40.06 -22.97 17.76
CA PHE A 38 -39.55 -22.58 19.07
C PHE A 38 -39.78 -23.72 20.08
N GLN A 39 -38.78 -24.57 20.28
CA GLN A 39 -38.71 -25.43 21.47
C GLN A 39 -37.74 -24.81 22.48
N PRO A 40 -38.22 -24.30 23.64
CA PRO A 40 -37.33 -23.92 24.71
C PRO A 40 -36.73 -25.19 25.34
N ALA A 41 -35.41 -25.34 25.23
CA ALA A 41 -34.68 -26.38 25.94
C ALA A 41 -34.83 -26.16 27.46
N VAL A 42 -35.55 -27.07 28.14
CA VAL A 42 -35.63 -27.11 29.59
C VAL A 42 -34.28 -27.58 30.13
N LYS A 43 -33.42 -26.62 30.47
CA LYS A 43 -32.15 -26.87 31.16
C LYS A 43 -32.47 -27.18 32.63
N ARG A 44 -32.32 -28.45 33.02
CA ARG A 44 -32.43 -28.91 34.42
C ARG A 44 -31.45 -28.13 35.29
N VAL A 45 -31.97 -27.32 36.20
CA VAL A 45 -31.22 -26.64 37.25
C VAL A 45 -30.82 -27.68 38.29
N ALA A 46 -29.52 -27.86 38.49
CA ALA A 46 -28.96 -28.67 39.58
C ALA A 46 -29.25 -27.98 40.93
N GLN A 47 -29.59 -28.79 41.93
CA GLN A 47 -29.85 -28.36 43.30
C GLN A 47 -28.63 -27.66 43.93
N PRO A 48 -28.81 -26.57 44.69
CA PRO A 48 -27.72 -25.95 45.44
C PRO A 48 -27.41 -26.74 46.72
N VAL A 49 -26.12 -27.03 46.92
CA VAL A 49 -25.52 -27.55 48.15
C VAL A 49 -25.56 -26.46 49.24
N PRO A 50 -25.90 -26.79 50.50
CA PRO A 50 -25.94 -25.81 51.58
C PRO A 50 -24.52 -25.54 52.11
N GLY A 51 -24.06 -24.30 51.89
CA GLY A 51 -22.81 -23.76 52.42
C GLY A 51 -22.75 -22.25 52.20
N SER A 52 -23.84 -21.56 52.56
CA SER A 52 -23.96 -20.10 52.41
C SER A 52 -23.07 -19.40 53.44
N VAL A 53 -21.85 -19.06 53.02
CA VAL A 53 -21.17 -17.90 53.59
C VAL A 53 -21.96 -16.70 53.11
N ILE A 54 -22.76 -16.10 53.99
CA ILE A 54 -23.51 -14.86 53.69
C ILE A 54 -22.47 -13.78 53.39
N ALA A 55 -22.17 -13.59 52.10
CA ALA A 55 -21.57 -12.36 51.64
C ALA A 55 -22.55 -11.25 51.99
N ARG A 56 -22.24 -10.44 53.01
CA ARG A 56 -22.98 -9.22 53.33
C ARG A 56 -22.99 -8.39 52.05
N SER A 57 -24.08 -8.40 51.30
CA SER A 57 -24.22 -7.56 50.13
C SER A 57 -24.14 -6.10 50.62
N SER A 58 -23.09 -5.41 50.21
CA SER A 58 -22.95 -3.99 50.53
C SER A 58 -24.10 -3.26 49.83
N LEU A 59 -25.08 -2.79 50.59
CA LEU A 59 -26.22 -2.04 50.05
C LEU A 59 -25.72 -0.84 49.25
N THR A 60 -26.26 -0.64 48.05
CA THR A 60 -25.99 0.56 47.25
C THR A 60 -26.63 1.79 47.90
N ASN A 61 -26.19 3.00 47.54
CA ASN A 61 -26.80 4.23 48.08
C ASN A 61 -28.31 4.33 47.80
N ALA A 62 -28.76 3.86 46.65
CA ALA A 62 -30.19 3.80 46.31
C ALA A 62 -30.96 2.89 47.29
N GLN A 63 -30.42 1.70 47.59
CA GLN A 63 -31.04 0.75 48.53
C GLN A 63 -31.02 1.26 49.97
N ARG A 64 -30.00 2.06 50.35
CA ARG A 64 -29.93 2.69 51.67
C ARG A 64 -30.98 3.78 51.84
N LEU A 65 -31.11 4.66 50.83
CA LEU A 65 -32.12 5.71 50.84
C LEU A 65 -33.55 5.14 50.87
N ALA A 66 -33.83 4.09 50.09
CA ALA A 66 -35.12 3.40 50.12
C ALA A 66 -35.46 2.79 51.50
N ARG A 67 -34.44 2.57 52.36
CA ARG A 67 -34.60 2.05 53.72
C ARG A 67 -34.47 3.14 54.80
N GLY A 68 -34.48 4.43 54.42
CA GLY A 68 -34.32 5.54 55.36
C GLY A 68 -32.94 5.61 56.01
N LEU A 69 -31.94 4.90 55.48
CA LEU A 69 -30.56 4.94 55.96
C LEU A 69 -29.78 6.05 55.24
N PRO A 70 -28.83 6.71 55.92
CA PRO A 70 -27.99 7.72 55.28
C PRO A 70 -27.12 7.11 54.17
N PRO A 71 -26.83 7.85 53.09
CA PRO A 71 -25.99 7.39 52.00
C PRO A 71 -24.58 7.06 52.48
N LEU A 72 -23.92 6.11 51.83
CA LEU A 72 -22.50 5.82 52.04
C LEU A 72 -21.65 7.04 51.61
N PRO A 73 -20.54 7.30 52.32
CA PRO A 73 -19.61 8.34 51.93
C PRO A 73 -19.01 8.06 50.54
N PRO A 74 -18.68 9.11 49.77
CA PRO A 74 -18.07 8.94 48.46
C PRO A 74 -16.72 8.23 48.60
N SER A 75 -16.62 7.03 48.01
CA SER A 75 -15.36 6.29 47.94
C SER A 75 -14.42 6.99 46.96
N ARG A 76 -13.43 7.71 47.48
CA ARG A 76 -12.32 8.21 46.66
C ARG A 76 -11.54 7.00 46.16
N ARG A 77 -11.72 6.62 44.89
CA ARG A 77 -10.75 5.76 44.21
C ARG A 77 -9.39 6.42 44.44
N ARG A 78 -8.45 5.72 45.09
CA ARG A 78 -7.05 6.17 45.15
C ARG A 78 -6.71 6.60 43.73
N SER A 79 -6.31 7.85 43.56
CA SER A 79 -5.92 8.43 42.30
C SER A 79 -4.71 7.66 41.76
N GLY A 80 -4.95 6.52 41.13
CA GLY A 80 -4.08 6.01 40.09
C GLY A 80 -3.97 7.16 39.11
N GLN A 81 -2.76 7.67 38.97
CA GLN A 81 -2.35 8.81 38.16
C GLN A 81 -3.40 9.13 37.09
N ALA A 82 -4.03 10.30 37.18
CA ALA A 82 -4.85 10.81 36.08
C ALA A 82 -4.04 10.60 34.81
N ALA A 83 -4.58 9.82 33.87
CA ALA A 83 -3.90 9.50 32.63
C ALA A 83 -3.43 10.84 32.05
N LYS A 84 -2.10 11.08 32.09
CA LYS A 84 -1.54 12.33 31.60
C LYS A 84 -2.02 12.46 30.16
N ALA A 85 -2.59 13.61 29.82
CA ALA A 85 -3.02 13.89 28.46
C ALA A 85 -1.86 13.53 27.52
N ARG A 86 -2.10 12.55 26.65
CA ARG A 86 -1.13 12.11 25.67
C ARG A 86 -0.85 13.35 24.81
N ARG A 87 0.41 13.79 24.75
CA ARG A 87 0.78 14.93 23.89
C ARG A 87 0.30 14.59 22.48
N SER A 88 -0.43 15.50 21.85
CA SER A 88 -0.86 15.34 20.46
C SER A 88 0.37 15.23 19.57
N ASN A 89 0.34 14.33 18.60
CA ASN A 89 1.33 14.33 17.52
C ASN A 89 1.33 15.71 16.87
N SER A 90 2.51 16.20 16.50
CA SER A 90 2.62 17.51 15.85
C SER A 90 1.90 17.45 14.50
N PRO A 91 1.31 18.56 14.02
CA PRO A 91 0.62 18.56 12.73
C PRO A 91 1.58 18.11 11.62
N PRO A 92 1.11 17.28 10.66
CA PRO A 92 1.88 16.93 9.47
C PRO A 92 2.33 18.19 8.74
N VAL A 93 3.58 18.19 8.27
CA VAL A 93 4.15 19.27 7.46
C VAL A 93 4.34 18.75 6.05
N SER A 94 3.77 19.46 5.08
CA SER A 94 4.00 19.19 3.67
C SER A 94 5.37 19.72 3.25
N ARG A 95 6.19 18.88 2.62
CA ARG A 95 7.49 19.25 2.05
C ARG A 95 7.50 18.94 0.56
N SER A 96 7.91 19.91 -0.24
CA SER A 96 8.10 19.72 -1.67
C SER A 96 9.59 19.62 -2.00
N GLY A 97 9.93 18.88 -3.04
CA GLY A 97 11.32 18.66 -3.44
C GLY A 97 11.42 17.77 -4.66
N ILE A 98 12.61 17.26 -4.93
CA ILE A 98 12.87 16.30 -6.01
C ILE A 98 13.48 15.01 -5.46
N ILE A 99 13.49 13.95 -6.25
CA ILE A 99 14.12 12.68 -5.87
C ILE A 99 15.40 12.50 -6.67
N ALA A 100 16.53 12.43 -5.96
CA ALA A 100 17.80 11.99 -6.52
C ALA A 100 17.86 10.46 -6.54
N VAL A 101 18.40 9.90 -7.61
CA VAL A 101 18.57 8.46 -7.84
C VAL A 101 20.07 8.18 -7.95
N SER A 102 20.54 7.19 -7.18
CA SER A 102 21.94 6.77 -7.20
C SER A 102 22.06 5.25 -7.11
N GLY A 103 22.97 4.66 -7.88
CA GLY A 103 23.25 3.23 -7.87
C GLY A 103 24.30 2.85 -8.94
N PRO A 104 24.61 1.55 -9.09
CA PRO A 104 25.55 1.08 -10.10
C PRO A 104 25.07 1.45 -11.51
N GLY A 105 25.88 2.23 -12.23
CA GLY A 105 25.60 2.64 -13.62
C GLY A 105 24.54 3.73 -13.77
N VAL A 106 24.01 4.31 -12.68
CA VAL A 106 23.01 5.38 -12.74
C VAL A 106 23.19 6.41 -11.62
N GLN A 107 23.27 7.67 -12.02
CA GLN A 107 23.27 8.82 -11.12
C GLN A 107 22.47 9.94 -11.77
N GLY A 108 21.44 10.43 -11.10
CA GLY A 108 20.59 11.47 -11.64
C GLY A 108 19.40 11.80 -10.75
N TYR A 109 18.30 12.16 -11.39
CA TYR A 109 17.07 12.57 -10.74
C TYR A 109 15.90 11.84 -11.39
N LEU A 110 14.90 11.52 -10.57
CA LEU A 110 13.66 10.94 -11.05
C LEU A 110 12.97 11.96 -11.95
N THR A 111 12.68 11.55 -13.17
CA THR A 111 12.04 12.42 -14.16
C THR A 111 10.70 11.89 -14.56
N GLN A 112 9.92 12.79 -15.15
CA GLN A 112 8.71 12.41 -15.85
C GLN A 112 9.17 11.71 -17.13
N GLY A 113 9.44 10.42 -17.00
CA GLY A 113 9.69 9.53 -18.11
C GLY A 113 8.35 9.21 -18.75
N GLN A 114 7.86 10.05 -19.65
CA GLN A 114 6.98 9.51 -20.68
C GLN A 114 7.85 8.78 -21.71
N ASN A 115 8.50 7.69 -21.26
CA ASN A 115 8.78 6.63 -22.22
C ASN A 115 7.42 6.21 -22.82
N GLN A 116 7.41 5.46 -23.90
CA GLN A 116 6.16 5.05 -24.56
C GLN A 116 5.17 4.30 -23.63
N PHE A 117 5.59 3.95 -22.41
CA PHE A 117 4.82 3.27 -21.37
C PHE A 117 4.50 4.16 -20.15
N GLN A 118 4.90 5.44 -20.14
CA GLN A 118 4.65 6.40 -19.07
C GLN A 118 5.22 6.02 -17.68
N HIS A 119 6.32 5.24 -17.63
CA HIS A 119 7.00 4.89 -16.38
C HIS A 119 8.01 5.95 -15.96
N PHE A 120 8.17 6.20 -14.66
CA PHE A 120 9.20 7.15 -14.21
C PHE A 120 10.60 6.66 -14.58
N GLY A 121 11.40 7.59 -15.08
CA GLY A 121 12.77 7.34 -15.55
C GLY A 121 13.79 8.18 -14.80
N VAL A 122 15.03 8.15 -15.27
CA VAL A 122 16.13 8.93 -14.69
C VAL A 122 16.72 9.87 -15.73
N SER A 123 17.06 11.08 -15.30
CA SER A 123 17.87 12.02 -16.08
C SER A 123 19.03 12.53 -15.24
N SER A 124 20.18 12.74 -15.86
CA SER A 124 21.32 13.40 -15.23
C SER A 124 21.05 14.90 -14.97
N SER A 125 20.09 15.52 -15.67
CA SER A 125 19.76 16.93 -15.48
C SER A 125 18.71 17.12 -14.39
N LYS A 126 19.05 17.91 -13.38
CA LYS A 126 18.14 18.34 -12.31
C LYS A 126 16.94 19.12 -12.84
N THR A 127 17.06 19.82 -13.97
CA THR A 127 15.97 20.60 -14.57
C THR A 127 14.84 19.74 -15.11
N ASN A 128 15.10 18.45 -15.36
CA ASN A 128 14.11 17.51 -15.87
C ASN A 128 13.40 16.75 -14.74
N ALA A 129 13.84 16.96 -13.49
CA ALA A 129 13.24 16.35 -12.32
C ALA A 129 11.86 16.98 -12.06
N PHE A 130 10.86 16.15 -11.81
CA PHE A 130 9.56 16.67 -11.36
C PHE A 130 9.55 16.85 -9.84
N THR A 131 8.70 17.76 -9.39
CA THR A 131 8.50 18.01 -7.96
C THR A 131 7.58 16.95 -7.37
N VAL A 132 8.01 16.38 -6.24
CA VAL A 132 7.20 15.54 -5.37
C VAL A 132 6.80 16.28 -4.11
N THR A 133 5.71 15.87 -3.49
CA THR A 133 5.28 16.37 -2.17
C THR A 133 5.11 15.20 -1.20
N ILE A 134 5.71 15.33 -0.02
CA ILE A 134 5.56 14.38 1.09
C ILE A 134 4.89 15.06 2.28
N ASN A 135 4.04 14.33 2.99
CA ASN A 135 3.42 14.80 4.23
C ASN A 135 3.97 13.99 5.40
N VAL A 136 4.77 14.64 6.25
CA VAL A 136 5.44 13.96 7.37
C VAL A 136 5.28 14.76 8.65
N ASP A 137 5.05 14.10 9.77
CA ASP A 137 5.09 14.75 11.08
C ASP A 137 6.52 15.28 11.31
N SER A 138 6.64 16.57 11.62
CA SER A 138 7.94 17.21 11.85
C SER A 138 8.75 16.62 13.03
N SER A 139 8.09 15.88 13.91
CA SER A 139 8.67 15.27 15.10
C SER A 139 9.11 13.81 14.91
N VAL A 140 8.76 13.17 13.78
CA VAL A 140 9.15 11.77 13.52
C VAL A 140 10.45 11.70 12.71
N LEU A 141 11.30 10.75 13.09
CA LEU A 141 12.53 10.44 12.35
C LEU A 141 12.28 9.52 11.15
N SER A 142 11.14 8.84 11.14
CA SER A 142 10.68 8.03 10.01
C SER A 142 9.16 8.02 9.93
N ALA A 143 8.63 7.99 8.72
CA ALA A 143 7.21 7.82 8.41
C ALA A 143 7.08 6.66 7.40
N SER A 144 6.25 5.66 7.71
CA SER A 144 5.93 4.52 6.84
C SER A 144 4.52 4.66 6.24
N GLU A 145 4.20 3.78 5.29
CA GLU A 145 2.93 3.70 4.58
C GLU A 145 2.41 5.06 4.06
N MET A 146 3.33 5.91 3.59
CA MET A 146 2.99 7.25 3.15
C MET A 146 2.79 7.32 1.64
N ASP A 147 1.86 8.18 1.24
CA ASP A 147 1.71 8.63 -0.13
C ASP A 147 2.73 9.71 -0.47
N ILE A 148 3.18 9.70 -1.73
CA ILE A 148 4.01 10.75 -2.31
C ILE A 148 3.24 11.39 -3.45
N GLY A 149 2.88 12.66 -3.28
CA GLY A 149 2.18 13.43 -4.31
C GLY A 149 3.08 13.77 -5.49
N VAL A 150 2.55 13.70 -6.71
CA VAL A 150 3.23 14.02 -7.97
C VAL A 150 2.39 14.91 -8.86
N ALA A 151 3.04 15.89 -9.52
CA ALA A 151 2.40 16.82 -10.43
C ALA A 151 2.77 16.54 -11.89
N VAL A 152 2.39 15.35 -12.41
CA VAL A 152 2.80 14.85 -13.74
C VAL A 152 1.70 14.88 -14.81
N GLY A 153 0.51 15.39 -14.50
CA GLY A 153 -0.55 15.62 -15.50
C GLY A 153 -1.21 14.35 -16.08
N THR A 154 -1.06 13.20 -15.44
CA THR A 154 -1.59 11.90 -15.90
C THR A 154 -3.01 11.59 -15.41
N GLY A 155 -3.58 12.45 -14.57
CA GLY A 155 -4.82 12.16 -13.83
C GLY A 155 -4.62 11.29 -12.58
N PHE A 156 -3.40 10.79 -12.37
CA PHE A 156 -3.00 9.97 -11.22
C PHE A 156 -2.04 10.79 -10.33
N PRO A 157 -2.49 11.26 -9.16
CA PRO A 157 -1.76 12.29 -8.41
C PRO A 157 -0.68 11.74 -7.47
N LEU A 158 -0.50 10.42 -7.38
CA LEU A 158 0.40 9.78 -6.42
C LEU A 158 1.48 8.97 -7.13
N MET A 159 2.69 8.97 -6.59
CA MET A 159 3.73 8.03 -6.98
C MET A 159 3.51 6.72 -6.23
N GLY A 160 3.47 5.62 -6.97
CA GLY A 160 3.33 4.28 -6.44
C GLY A 160 4.01 3.27 -7.33
N ALA A 161 3.61 2.02 -7.20
CA ALA A 161 4.04 0.92 -8.04
C ALA A 161 2.84 0.20 -8.66
N THR A 162 2.96 -0.23 -9.91
CA THR A 162 1.95 -1.06 -10.59
C THR A 162 2.62 -2.32 -11.09
N PHE A 163 1.96 -3.45 -10.87
CA PHE A 163 2.54 -4.75 -11.17
C PHE A 163 2.90 -4.91 -12.66
N GLY A 164 4.01 -5.58 -12.94
CA GLY A 164 4.53 -5.76 -14.28
C GLY A 164 3.84 -6.90 -15.03
N VAL A 165 3.41 -6.65 -16.27
CA VAL A 165 2.68 -7.62 -17.11
C VAL A 165 3.49 -8.84 -17.56
N LEU A 166 4.83 -8.77 -17.47
CA LEU A 166 5.72 -9.88 -17.79
C LEU A 166 6.17 -10.67 -16.56
N SER A 167 5.60 -10.38 -15.38
CA SER A 167 5.79 -11.16 -14.17
C SER A 167 5.23 -12.58 -14.33
N GLU A 168 5.78 -13.54 -13.59
CA GLU A 168 5.28 -14.91 -13.53
C GLU A 168 4.06 -15.06 -12.62
N GLY A 169 3.21 -16.02 -13.00
CA GLY A 169 2.02 -16.38 -12.26
C GLY A 169 0.93 -15.30 -12.31
N THR A 170 -0.07 -15.47 -11.46
CA THR A 170 -1.24 -14.56 -11.34
C THR A 170 -1.38 -13.97 -9.95
N ALA A 171 -0.43 -14.27 -9.05
CA ALA A 171 -0.51 -13.92 -7.65
C ALA A 171 -0.04 -12.50 -7.35
N ASN A 172 0.44 -11.75 -8.34
CA ASN A 172 0.92 -10.36 -8.19
C ASN A 172 1.81 -10.14 -6.96
N SER A 173 2.69 -11.11 -6.70
CA SER A 173 3.49 -11.22 -5.49
C SER A 173 4.97 -11.04 -5.81
N LEU A 174 5.67 -10.26 -4.99
CA LEU A 174 7.12 -10.20 -4.98
C LEU A 174 7.65 -11.26 -4.00
N ALA A 175 8.71 -11.96 -4.35
CA ALA A 175 9.30 -12.98 -3.49
C ALA A 175 10.77 -13.22 -3.83
N VAL A 176 11.52 -13.77 -2.87
CA VAL A 176 12.87 -14.27 -3.13
C VAL A 176 12.81 -15.41 -4.16
N GLY A 177 13.70 -15.39 -5.14
CA GLY A 177 13.74 -16.37 -6.24
C GLY A 177 12.75 -16.12 -7.38
N SER A 178 11.86 -15.13 -7.28
CA SER A 178 10.93 -14.76 -8.35
C SER A 178 11.45 -13.57 -9.15
N PHE A 179 11.20 -13.56 -10.47
CA PHE A 179 11.49 -12.39 -11.31
C PHE A 179 10.35 -11.37 -11.35
N ASN A 180 9.34 -11.53 -10.51
CA ASN A 180 8.22 -10.59 -10.40
C ASN A 180 8.68 -9.17 -10.04
N TYR A 181 8.00 -8.20 -10.59
CA TYR A 181 8.34 -6.80 -10.44
C TYR A 181 7.13 -5.88 -10.60
N ALA A 182 7.26 -4.63 -10.14
CA ALA A 182 6.29 -3.56 -10.37
C ALA A 182 7.01 -2.29 -10.82
N TYR A 183 6.45 -1.54 -11.76
CA TYR A 183 7.01 -0.28 -12.24
C TYR A 183 6.67 0.86 -11.29
N ILE A 184 7.65 1.71 -10.98
CA ILE A 184 7.40 2.97 -10.30
C ILE A 184 6.80 3.97 -11.29
N GLN A 185 5.63 4.50 -10.97
CA GLN A 185 4.90 5.43 -11.82
C GLN A 185 3.81 6.18 -11.05
N SER A 186 2.96 6.93 -11.77
CA SER A 186 1.80 7.55 -11.16
C SER A 186 0.60 6.61 -11.06
N THR A 187 -0.10 6.62 -9.92
CA THR A 187 -1.29 5.81 -9.62
C THR A 187 -2.29 6.60 -8.76
N SER A 188 -3.47 6.01 -8.56
CA SER A 188 -4.48 6.48 -7.62
C SER A 188 -4.17 5.99 -6.21
N HIS A 189 -4.88 6.53 -5.22
CA HIS A 189 -4.69 6.18 -3.81
C HIS A 189 -5.03 4.71 -3.52
N THR A 190 -4.20 4.06 -2.71
CA THR A 190 -4.50 2.84 -1.97
C THR A 190 -4.33 3.09 -0.48
N ASP A 191 -5.13 2.42 0.34
CA ASP A 191 -5.02 2.57 1.79
C ASP A 191 -3.64 2.11 2.30
N PRO A 192 -3.09 2.74 3.36
CA PRO A 192 -1.96 2.21 4.12
C PRO A 192 -2.17 0.74 4.50
N ASP A 193 -1.09 -0.06 4.49
CA ASP A 193 -1.11 -1.49 4.80
C ASP A 193 -2.03 -2.37 3.95
N SER A 194 -2.57 -1.85 2.84
CA SER A 194 -3.41 -2.62 1.94
C SER A 194 -2.61 -3.44 0.93
N THR A 195 -3.18 -4.57 0.51
CA THR A 195 -2.69 -5.36 -0.63
C THR A 195 -2.95 -4.62 -1.95
N PRO A 196 -2.37 -5.04 -3.10
CA PRO A 196 -2.47 -4.32 -4.37
C PRO A 196 -3.93 -4.19 -4.83
N GLN A 197 -4.29 -3.01 -5.32
CA GLN A 197 -5.67 -2.66 -5.68
C GLN A 197 -5.79 -2.21 -7.15
N TYR A 198 -6.95 -2.46 -7.77
CA TYR A 198 -7.24 -2.02 -9.14
C TYR A 198 -7.71 -0.55 -9.18
N VAL A 199 -6.82 0.38 -8.86
CA VAL A 199 -7.12 1.82 -8.76
C VAL A 199 -6.68 2.64 -9.99
N GLY A 200 -6.03 1.98 -10.95
CA GLY A 200 -5.53 2.58 -12.19
C GLY A 200 -4.15 3.22 -12.04
N SER A 201 -3.50 3.47 -13.18
CA SER A 201 -2.16 4.07 -13.24
C SER A 201 -1.93 4.80 -14.56
N SER A 202 -0.83 5.56 -14.66
CA SER A 202 -0.41 6.17 -15.93
C SER A 202 -0.10 5.16 -17.03
N TYR A 203 0.32 3.94 -16.68
CA TYR A 203 0.49 2.87 -17.64
C TYR A 203 -0.88 2.26 -17.95
N PRO A 204 -1.31 2.21 -19.24
CA PRO A 204 -2.63 1.72 -19.63
C PRO A 204 -2.71 0.19 -19.56
N THR A 205 -2.65 -0.34 -18.34
CA THR A 205 -2.74 -1.76 -18.01
C THR A 205 -3.89 -1.99 -17.04
N SER A 206 -4.33 -3.26 -16.95
CA SER A 206 -5.28 -3.73 -15.94
C SER A 206 -4.60 -4.26 -14.68
N GLU A 207 -3.28 -4.09 -14.51
CA GLU A 207 -2.56 -4.58 -13.34
C GLU A 207 -2.86 -3.77 -12.07
N PRO A 208 -2.86 -4.42 -10.89
CA PRO A 208 -3.09 -3.72 -9.63
C PRO A 208 -1.89 -2.84 -9.26
N SER A 209 -2.16 -1.84 -8.43
CA SER A 209 -1.20 -0.85 -7.98
C SER A 209 -1.26 -0.64 -6.47
N GLU A 210 -0.20 -0.05 -5.92
CA GLU A 210 -0.14 0.45 -4.55
C GLU A 210 0.52 1.84 -4.54
N SER A 211 -0.05 2.81 -3.80
CA SER A 211 0.50 4.16 -3.65
C SER A 211 1.16 4.38 -2.28
N ALA A 212 0.56 3.85 -1.21
CA ALA A 212 0.99 4.01 0.17
C ALA A 212 2.14 3.05 0.56
N ILE A 213 3.11 2.86 -0.32
CA ILE A 213 4.24 1.91 -0.12
C ILE A 213 5.49 2.57 0.44
N TRP A 214 5.51 3.89 0.60
CA TRP A 214 6.76 4.61 0.87
C TRP A 214 7.05 4.72 2.35
N THR A 215 8.33 4.55 2.68
CA THR A 215 8.92 4.94 3.96
C THR A 215 9.93 6.05 3.74
N TYR A 216 9.77 7.17 4.45
CA TYR A 216 10.75 8.25 4.51
C TYR A 216 11.57 8.15 5.80
N ASN A 217 12.89 8.27 5.66
CA ASN A 217 13.81 8.43 6.78
C ASN A 217 14.33 9.87 6.80
N ALA A 218 13.97 10.64 7.83
CA ALA A 218 14.32 12.05 7.94
C ALA A 218 15.80 12.29 8.27
N VAL A 219 16.53 11.27 8.74
CA VAL A 219 17.97 11.37 9.04
C VAL A 219 18.80 11.27 7.76
N THR A 220 18.47 10.32 6.89
CA THR A 220 19.19 10.05 5.64
C THR A 220 18.56 10.69 4.42
N ASN A 221 17.34 11.22 4.56
CA ASN A 221 16.45 11.62 3.47
C ASN A 221 16.15 10.51 2.45
N THR A 222 16.31 9.24 2.84
CA THR A 222 16.05 8.13 1.94
C THR A 222 14.57 7.82 1.84
N LEU A 223 14.14 7.44 0.64
CA LEU A 223 12.82 6.88 0.36
C LEU A 223 12.98 5.40 0.03
N SER A 224 12.21 4.55 0.70
CA SER A 224 12.26 3.10 0.50
C SER A 224 10.83 2.57 0.34
N PRO A 225 10.52 1.82 -0.72
CA PRO A 225 9.22 1.21 -0.89
C PRO A 225 9.12 -0.11 -0.11
N GLN A 226 7.91 -0.48 0.28
CA GLN A 226 7.55 -1.79 0.80
C GLN A 226 6.28 -2.24 0.09
N TRP A 227 6.37 -3.29 -0.72
CA TRP A 227 5.21 -3.91 -1.36
C TRP A 227 4.52 -4.87 -0.39
N ILE A 228 3.20 -4.97 -0.47
CA ILE A 228 2.41 -5.91 0.33
C ILE A 228 1.77 -6.90 -0.64
N ASN A 229 2.18 -8.16 -0.58
CA ASN A 229 1.62 -9.19 -1.45
C ASN A 229 0.12 -9.42 -1.17
N PRO A 230 -0.65 -9.98 -2.12
CA PRO A 230 -2.06 -10.31 -1.89
C PRO A 230 -2.36 -11.25 -0.72
N ASP A 231 -1.38 -12.01 -0.24
CA ASP A 231 -1.49 -12.84 0.97
C ASP A 231 -1.16 -12.07 2.28
N GLY A 232 -0.88 -10.78 2.18
CA GLY A 232 -0.47 -9.90 3.28
C GLY A 232 1.02 -9.99 3.65
N SER A 233 1.81 -10.81 2.96
CA SER A 233 3.25 -10.89 3.21
C SER A 233 3.99 -9.63 2.72
N GLN A 234 5.04 -9.25 3.45
CA GLN A 234 5.85 -8.06 3.17
C GLN A 234 7.30 -8.49 2.85
N PRO A 235 7.58 -8.92 1.61
CA PRO A 235 8.92 -9.33 1.21
C PRO A 235 9.88 -8.14 1.24
N ALA A 236 11.18 -8.41 1.36
CA ALA A 236 12.19 -7.38 1.16
C ALA A 236 12.02 -6.79 -0.25
N THR A 237 11.78 -5.48 -0.34
CA THR A 237 11.49 -4.79 -1.60
C THR A 237 12.71 -3.99 -2.04
N VAL A 238 13.22 -4.26 -3.25
CA VAL A 238 14.41 -3.63 -3.80
C VAL A 238 14.01 -2.69 -4.93
N LEU A 239 14.41 -1.41 -4.83
CA LEU A 239 14.37 -0.47 -5.95
C LEU A 239 15.49 -0.81 -6.94
N ALA A 240 15.17 -0.90 -8.23
CA ALA A 240 16.16 -1.10 -9.27
C ALA A 240 15.88 -0.20 -10.49
N TYR A 241 16.95 0.22 -11.16
CA TYR A 241 16.87 0.90 -12.44
C TYR A 241 16.97 -0.13 -13.56
N VAL A 242 16.25 0.08 -14.66
CA VAL A 242 16.31 -0.74 -15.88
C VAL A 242 16.70 0.17 -17.04
N GLY A 243 17.98 0.12 -17.41
CA GLY A 243 18.60 1.06 -18.34
C GLY A 243 18.07 0.96 -19.76
N SER A 244 17.73 -0.25 -20.22
CA SER A 244 17.18 -0.49 -21.56
C SER A 244 15.84 0.21 -21.81
N SER A 245 15.03 0.40 -20.76
CA SER A 245 13.72 1.06 -20.83
C SER A 245 13.68 2.43 -20.14
N ASN A 246 14.81 2.89 -19.59
CA ASN A 246 14.90 4.04 -18.68
C ASN A 246 13.73 4.06 -17.67
N ALA A 247 13.56 2.98 -16.91
CA ALA A 247 12.47 2.82 -15.96
C ALA A 247 12.98 2.43 -14.58
N ILE A 248 12.24 2.79 -13.54
CA ILE A 248 12.45 2.29 -12.19
C ILE A 248 11.42 1.19 -11.89
N ILE A 249 11.89 0.12 -11.25
CA ILE A 249 11.05 -0.95 -10.76
C ILE A 249 11.28 -1.19 -9.27
N ILE A 250 10.36 -1.93 -8.66
CA ILE A 250 10.58 -2.67 -7.43
C ILE A 250 10.50 -4.17 -7.70
N THR A 251 11.28 -4.96 -6.96
CA THR A 251 11.26 -6.43 -7.04
C THR A 251 11.63 -7.06 -5.69
N GLY A 252 11.21 -8.31 -5.48
CA GLY A 252 11.58 -9.11 -4.31
C GLY A 252 12.95 -9.76 -4.41
N ASP A 253 13.47 -9.92 -5.64
CA ASP A 253 14.78 -10.51 -5.91
C ASP A 253 15.38 -9.96 -7.21
N TYR A 254 16.26 -8.98 -7.06
CA TYR A 254 16.91 -8.37 -8.21
C TYR A 254 17.81 -9.36 -8.99
N ALA A 255 18.39 -10.36 -8.33
CA ALA A 255 19.22 -11.35 -9.02
C ALA A 255 18.37 -12.24 -9.93
N ALA A 256 17.22 -12.73 -9.43
CA ALA A 256 16.26 -13.49 -10.23
C ALA A 256 15.70 -12.65 -11.39
N PHE A 257 15.30 -11.39 -11.12
CA PHE A 257 14.83 -10.46 -12.14
C PHE A 257 15.87 -10.22 -13.24
N SER A 258 17.10 -9.85 -12.86
CA SER A 258 18.16 -9.55 -13.83
C SER A 258 18.58 -10.77 -14.67
N GLY A 259 18.50 -11.98 -14.10
CA GLY A 259 18.72 -13.23 -14.82
C GLY A 259 17.66 -13.53 -15.88
N SER A 260 16.41 -13.11 -15.66
CA SER A 260 15.30 -13.28 -16.61
C SER A 260 15.30 -12.23 -17.72
N PHE A 261 15.54 -10.96 -17.38
CA PHE A 261 15.38 -9.83 -18.31
C PHE A 261 16.70 -9.25 -18.87
N ALA A 262 17.85 -9.86 -18.56
CA ALA A 262 19.18 -9.47 -19.05
C ALA A 262 19.45 -7.94 -18.96
N THR A 263 19.21 -7.37 -17.78
CA THR A 263 19.25 -5.91 -17.60
C THR A 263 20.65 -5.38 -17.37
N THR A 264 20.96 -4.20 -17.94
CA THR A 264 22.26 -3.51 -17.76
C THR A 264 22.32 -2.56 -16.55
N SER A 265 21.28 -2.52 -15.73
CA SER A 265 21.15 -1.58 -14.61
C SER A 265 20.74 -2.28 -13.32
N GLY A 266 21.22 -1.77 -12.18
CA GLY A 266 21.18 -2.43 -10.86
C GLY A 266 20.25 -1.80 -9.81
N PRO A 267 20.35 -2.28 -8.56
CA PRO A 267 19.66 -1.68 -7.42
C PRO A 267 20.02 -0.20 -7.23
N VAL A 268 19.05 0.61 -6.84
CA VAL A 268 19.23 2.06 -6.65
C VAL A 268 18.68 2.53 -5.31
N THR A 269 19.15 3.68 -4.85
CA THR A 269 18.65 4.40 -3.69
C THR A 269 17.97 5.69 -4.12
N PHE A 270 16.79 5.94 -3.58
CA PHE A 270 16.09 7.21 -3.70
C PHE A 270 16.42 8.11 -2.51
N THR A 271 16.81 9.36 -2.80
CA THR A 271 17.06 10.39 -1.78
C THR A 271 16.21 11.61 -2.08
N PHE A 272 15.34 11.98 -1.16
CA PHE A 272 14.54 13.20 -1.24
C PHE A 272 15.44 14.42 -1.02
N GLN A 273 15.36 15.40 -1.92
CA GLN A 273 16.03 16.68 -1.82
C GLN A 273 14.96 17.77 -1.67
N PRO A 274 14.72 18.28 -0.45
CA PRO A 274 13.76 19.35 -0.22
C PRO A 274 14.10 20.58 -1.07
N SER A 275 13.07 21.24 -1.60
CA SER A 275 13.20 22.59 -2.14
C SER A 275 13.50 23.56 -0.99
N ALA A 276 14.39 24.52 -1.25
CA ALA A 276 14.69 25.60 -0.30
C ALA A 276 13.48 26.54 -0.11
#